data_AF-A0A0M0T2T5-F1
#
_entry.id   AF-A0A0M0T2T5-F1
#
_cell.length_a   1.000
_cell.length_b   1.000
_cell.length_c   1.000
_cell.angle_alpha   90.00
_cell.angle_beta   90.00
_cell.angle_gamma   90.00
#
_symmetry.space_group_name_H-M   'P 1'
#
loop_
_entity.id
_entity.type
_entity.pdbx_description
1 polymer ?
#
loop_
_entity_poly.entity_id
_entity_poly.type
_entity_poly.pdbx_seq_one_letter_code
_entity_poly.pdbx_strand_id
1 'polypeptide(L)'
;MITLSLSTGIIFVLLAYTLMALYDMWQVYRTTSKLWIFVLFLATLISLVIAFFVAPVLALFFYWSRHPLKRNIGIVLLIVVSLVSIMMKLSG
;
A
#
# COMPACT_ATOMS: atom_id res chain seq x y z
N MET A 1 -25.53 6.09 0.73
CA MET A 1 -25.00 5.37 -0.46
C MET A 1 -23.64 5.88 -0.91
N ILE A 2 -23.42 7.20 -1.07
CA ILE A 2 -22.16 7.78 -1.57
C ILE A 2 -20.93 7.51 -0.68
N THR A 3 -21.10 7.52 0.65
CA THR A 3 -20.01 7.26 1.63
C THR A 3 -19.52 5.81 1.61
N LEU A 4 -20.43 4.86 1.41
CA LEU A 4 -20.15 3.42 1.31
C LEU A 4 -19.44 3.05 -0.01
N SER A 5 -19.76 3.75 -1.11
CA SER A 5 -19.06 3.57 -2.39
C SER A 5 -17.65 4.17 -2.39
N LEU A 6 -17.45 5.29 -1.67
CA LEU A 6 -16.14 5.94 -1.58
C LEU A 6 -15.16 5.11 -0.76
N SER A 7 -15.60 4.56 0.37
CA SER A 7 -14.74 3.73 1.23
C SER A 7 -14.33 2.41 0.58
N THR A 8 -15.25 1.74 -0.12
CA THR A 8 -14.93 0.53 -0.88
C THR A 8 -13.97 0.81 -2.03
N GLY A 9 -14.17 1.92 -2.77
CA GLY A 9 -13.24 2.35 -3.82
C GLY A 9 -11.81 2.54 -3.32
N ILE A 10 -11.62 3.20 -2.17
CA ILE A 10 -10.30 3.41 -1.56
C ILE A 10 -9.62 2.09 -1.20
N ILE A 11 -10.37 1.12 -0.66
CA ILE A 11 -9.84 -0.22 -0.33
C ILE A 11 -9.33 -0.91 -1.60
N PHE A 12 -10.08 -0.85 -2.71
CA PHE A 12 -9.63 -1.44 -3.98
C PHE A 12 -8.36 -0.79 -4.52
N VAL A 13 -8.24 0.54 -4.42
CA VAL A 13 -7.02 1.24 -4.89
C VAL A 13 -5.82 0.89 -4.00
N LEU A 14 -5.99 0.82 -2.68
CA LEU A 14 -4.94 0.37 -1.75
C LEU A 14 -4.53 -1.09 -2.03
N LEU A 15 -5.50 -1.95 -2.31
CA LEU A 15 -5.25 -3.35 -2.66
C LEU A 15 -4.45 -3.44 -3.96
N ALA A 16 -4.87 -2.74 -5.01
CA ALA A 16 -4.18 -2.71 -6.29
C ALA A 16 -2.74 -2.20 -6.16
N TYR A 17 -2.54 -1.11 -5.41
CA TYR A 17 -1.21 -0.57 -5.11
C TYR A 17 -0.32 -1.58 -4.38
N THR A 18 -0.88 -2.28 -3.39
CA THR A 18 -0.14 -3.27 -2.60
C THR A 18 0.20 -4.52 -3.42
N LEU A 19 -0.71 -5.01 -4.26
CA LEU A 19 -0.47 -6.13 -5.16
C LEU A 19 0.61 -5.80 -6.20
N MET A 20 0.58 -4.58 -6.75
CA MET A 20 1.64 -4.10 -7.65
C MET A 20 3.00 -4.10 -6.95
N ALA A 21 3.05 -3.65 -5.69
CA ALA A 21 4.28 -3.67 -4.90
C ALA A 21 4.77 -5.09 -4.62
N LEU A 22 3.89 -6.03 -4.28
CA LEU A 22 4.26 -7.43 -4.08
C LEU A 22 4.87 -8.03 -5.36
N TYR A 23 4.26 -7.76 -6.52
CA TYR A 23 4.81 -8.19 -7.81
C TYR A 23 6.22 -7.61 -8.05
N ASP A 24 6.39 -6.31 -7.85
CA ASP A 24 7.68 -5.65 -8.06
C ASP A 24 8.75 -6.16 -7.08
N MET A 25 8.40 -6.32 -5.79
CA MET A 25 9.29 -6.87 -4.78
C MET A 25 9.77 -8.27 -5.18
N TRP A 26 8.86 -9.11 -5.68
CA TRP A 26 9.20 -10.44 -6.17
C TRP A 26 10.16 -10.40 -7.36
N GLN A 27 9.90 -9.56 -8.37
CA GLN A 27 10.82 -9.43 -9.51
C GLN A 27 12.20 -8.91 -9.10
N VAL A 28 12.26 -7.93 -8.19
CA VAL A 28 13.54 -7.40 -7.68
C VAL A 28 14.26 -8.44 -6.84
N TYR A 29 13.56 -9.25 -6.05
CA TYR A 29 14.17 -10.36 -5.33
C TYR A 29 14.75 -11.39 -6.30
N ARG A 30 14.02 -11.81 -7.34
CA ARG A 30 14.53 -12.79 -8.32
C ARG A 30 15.77 -12.32 -9.08
N THR A 31 15.92 -11.01 -9.27
CA THR A 31 17.05 -10.44 -10.01
C THR A 31 18.25 -10.11 -9.12
N THR A 32 18.02 -9.70 -7.86
CA THR A 32 19.09 -9.26 -6.96
C THR A 32 19.44 -10.27 -5.86
N SER A 33 18.58 -11.25 -5.62
CA SER A 33 18.68 -12.24 -4.53
C SER A 33 18.91 -11.65 -3.14
N LYS A 34 18.56 -10.37 -2.92
CA LYS A 34 18.74 -9.68 -1.65
C LYS A 34 17.71 -10.16 -0.63
N LEU A 35 18.19 -10.82 0.44
CA LEU A 35 17.34 -11.38 1.50
C LEU A 35 16.40 -10.34 2.13
N TRP A 36 16.86 -9.11 2.33
CA TRP A 36 16.01 -8.06 2.90
C TRP A 36 14.77 -7.73 2.05
N ILE A 37 14.86 -7.89 0.73
CA ILE A 37 13.70 -7.69 -0.18
C ILE A 37 12.71 -8.84 -0.04
N PHE A 38 13.20 -10.06 0.15
CA PHE A 38 12.35 -11.22 0.43
C PHE A 38 11.62 -11.08 1.77
N VAL A 39 12.33 -10.63 2.81
CA VAL A 39 11.71 -10.35 4.12
C VAL A 39 10.64 -9.26 3.99
N LEU A 40 10.92 -8.19 3.25
CA LEU A 40 9.95 -7.11 3.03
C LEU A 40 8.73 -7.60 2.23
N PHE A 41 8.94 -8.44 1.21
CA PHE A 41 7.87 -9.10 0.46
C PHE A 41 6.98 -9.94 1.39
N LEU A 42 7.59 -10.80 2.20
CA LEU A 42 6.86 -11.68 3.13
C LEU A 42 6.09 -10.87 4.19
N ALA A 43 6.73 -9.84 4.76
CA ALA A 43 6.07 -8.94 5.69
C ALA A 43 4.87 -8.23 5.04
N THR A 44 5.03 -7.73 3.81
CA THR A 44 3.94 -7.08 3.05
C THR A 44 2.80 -8.05 2.78
N LEU A 45 3.10 -9.31 2.43
CA LEU A 45 2.11 -10.35 2.17
C LEU A 45 1.33 -10.74 3.44
N ILE A 46 2.03 -10.92 4.56
CA ILE A 46 1.41 -11.22 5.85
C ILE A 46 0.54 -10.04 6.30
N SER A 47 1.06 -8.81 6.20
CA SER A 47 0.29 -7.61 6.52
C SER A 47 -0.96 -7.46 5.64
N LEU A 48 -0.93 -7.88 4.38
CA LEU A 48 -2.11 -7.81 3.52
C LEU A 48 -3.30 -8.58 4.10
N VAL A 49 -3.05 -9.70 4.79
CA VAL A 49 -4.07 -10.56 5.37
C VAL A 49 -4.44 -10.14 6.80
N ILE A 50 -3.43 -9.86 7.63
CA ILE A 50 -3.62 -9.67 9.08
C ILE A 50 -3.85 -8.19 9.45
N ALA A 51 -3.26 -7.27 8.68
CA ALA A 51 -3.23 -5.85 8.99
C ALA A 51 -3.24 -5.02 7.70
N PHE A 52 -4.33 -5.08 6.93
CA PHE A 52 -4.42 -4.55 5.57
C PHE A 52 -3.85 -3.13 5.42
N PHE A 53 -4.12 -2.21 6.35
CA PHE A 53 -3.63 -0.83 6.31
C PHE A 53 -2.11 -0.68 6.47
N VAL A 54 -1.41 -1.68 7.01
CA VAL A 54 0.06 -1.70 7.14
C VAL A 54 0.73 -2.05 5.81
N ALA A 55 0.10 -2.89 4.99
CA ALA A 55 0.70 -3.37 3.74
C ALA A 55 1.01 -2.24 2.71
N PRO A 56 0.12 -1.25 2.49
CA PRO A 56 0.43 -0.07 1.66
C PRO A 56 1.61 0.75 2.17
N VAL A 57 1.83 0.79 3.49
CA VAL A 57 2.97 1.51 4.10
C VAL A 57 4.28 0.77 3.81
N LEU A 58 4.30 -0.55 3.95
CA LEU A 58 5.46 -1.38 3.58
C LEU A 58 5.75 -1.31 2.07
N ALA A 59 4.71 -1.29 1.25
CA ALA A 59 4.81 -1.05 -0.19
C ALA A 59 5.43 0.32 -0.51
N LEU A 60 5.00 1.39 0.19
CA LEU A 60 5.59 2.72 0.05
C LEU A 60 7.07 2.73 0.45
N PHE A 61 7.42 2.06 1.54
CA PHE A 61 8.81 1.93 1.98
C PHE A 61 9.70 1.24 0.93
N PHE A 62 9.18 0.19 0.26
CA PHE A 62 9.89 -0.44 -0.85
C PHE A 62 10.15 0.53 -2.03
N TYR A 63 9.15 1.33 -2.38
CA TYR A 63 9.27 2.27 -3.50
C TYR A 63 10.06 3.54 -3.18
N TRP A 64 10.26 3.85 -1.89
CA TRP A 64 10.88 5.08 -1.41
C TRP A 64 12.20 5.43 -2.13
N SER A 65 13.03 4.42 -2.35
CA SER A 65 14.36 4.56 -2.99
C SER A 65 14.43 3.98 -4.40
N ARG A 66 13.31 3.50 -4.98
CA ARG A 66 13.31 2.74 -6.25
C ARG A 66 12.48 3.38 -7.36
N HIS A 67 11.28 3.86 -7.04
CA HIS A 67 10.35 4.38 -8.06
C HIS A 67 9.69 5.66 -7.57
N PRO A 68 10.19 6.85 -7.98
CA PRO A 68 9.68 8.14 -7.48
C PRO A 68 8.20 8.34 -7.82
N LEU A 69 7.74 7.87 -8.97
CA LEU A 69 6.34 7.96 -9.38
C LEU A 69 5.43 7.11 -8.49
N LYS A 70 5.78 5.82 -8.29
CA LYS A 70 5.01 4.90 -7.44
C LYS A 70 5.03 5.34 -5.97
N ARG A 71 6.16 5.88 -5.50
CA ARG A 71 6.26 6.52 -4.19
C ARG A 71 5.27 7.67 -4.04
N ASN A 72 5.24 8.61 -5.00
CA ASN A 72 4.34 9.75 -4.94
C ASN A 72 2.87 9.31 -4.95
N ILE A 73 2.52 8.29 -5.75
CA ILE A 73 1.18 7.67 -5.71
C ILE A 73 0.85 7.14 -4.31
N GLY A 74 1.78 6.40 -3.69
CA GLY A 74 1.59 5.88 -2.34
C GLY A 74 1.42 6.97 -1.29
N ILE A 75 2.18 8.07 -1.38
CA ILE A 75 2.03 9.23 -0.47
C ILE A 75 0.64 9.85 -0.62
N VAL A 76 0.22 10.12 -1.86
CA VAL A 76 -1.11 10.70 -2.13
C VAL A 76 -2.21 9.77 -1.61
N LEU A 77 -2.08 8.46 -1.80
CA LEU A 77 -3.01 7.47 -1.27
C LEU A 77 -3.13 7.54 0.24
N LEU A 78 -2.01 7.56 0.96
CA LEU A 78 -2.04 7.66 2.43
C LEU A 78 -2.68 8.96 2.90
N ILE A 79 -2.39 10.09 2.25
CA ILE A 79 -3.01 11.39 2.57
C ILE A 79 -4.53 11.32 2.37
N VAL A 80 -4.99 10.80 1.24
CA VAL A 80 -6.43 10.66 0.93
C VAL A 80 -7.13 9.77 1.96
N VAL A 81 -6.53 8.63 2.32
CA VAL A 81 -7.06 7.71 3.33
C VAL A 81 -7.18 8.41 4.69
N SER A 82 -6.15 9.15 5.11
CA SER A 82 -6.16 9.91 6.36
C SER A 82 -7.23 11.00 6.38
N LEU A 83 -7.34 11.79 5.30
CA LEU A 83 -8.35 12.85 5.18
C LEU A 83 -9.77 12.27 5.25
N VAL A 84 -10.05 11.20 4.50
CA VAL A 84 -11.36 10.55 4.51
C VAL A 84 -11.69 10.00 5.90
N SER A 85 -10.71 9.40 6.59
CA SER A 85 -10.88 8.88 7.95
C SER A 85 -11.22 9.99 8.95
N ILE A 86 -10.57 11.16 8.84
CA ILE A 86 -10.84 12.33 9.68
C ILE A 86 -12.23 12.90 9.38
N MET A 87 -12.58 13.07 8.10
CA MET A 87 -13.90 13.59 7.70
C MET A 87 -15.03 12.70 8.19
N MET A 88 -14.88 11.37 8.08
CA MET A 88 -15.88 10.43 8.61
C MET A 88 -16.06 10.58 10.12
N LYS A 89 -14.96 10.72 10.86
CA LYS A 89 -15.00 10.89 12.32
C LYS A 89 -15.61 12.22 12.76
N LEU A 90 -15.50 13.28 11.96
CA LEU A 90 -16.11 14.59 12.25
C LEU A 90 -17.59 14.66 11.84
N SER A 91 -18.03 13.80 10.92
CA SER A 91 -19.41 13.77 10.40
C SER A 91 -20.38 12.85 11.16
N GLY A 92 -19.86 12.03 12.09
CA GLY A 92 -20.64 11.14 12.94
C GLY A 92 -20.67 11.63 14.37
#